data_AF-A0A3B4Y5U5-F1
#
_entry.id   AF-A0A3B4Y5U5-F1
#
_cell.length_a   1.000
_cell.length_b   1.000
_cell.length_c   1.000
_cell.angle_alpha   90.00
_cell.angle_beta   90.00
_cell.angle_gamma   90.00
#
_symmetry.space_group_name_H-M   'P 1'
#
loop_
_entity.id
_entity.type
_entity.pdbx_description
1 polymer ?
#
loop_
_entity_poly.entity_id
_entity_poly.type
_entity_poly.pdbx_seq_one_letter_code
_entity_poly.pdbx_strand_id
1 'polypeptide(L)'
;MATSPVKDFLVTHLMPEKCYEEFFVNFHLHVPCLKFVLNKTAVFWIILETFLAQLPQLLKILWRGSADGLSLTSVLLQLYAFSCPVVYAVANSFPLFAWAERLFTLAQTVTIMFLILHHRVDALTGMLFLAAYSGVMFLLGSYAAAAVVSVMQASSLAALIASKVFQAGTNYRNGHTGQLSTLSVLLTWAGSLGVVFVSLQETGSSLSTLSHILSACLSCVLVAQVLCCRSSTSTKKNE
;
A
#
# COMPACT_ATOMS: atom_id res chain seq x y z
N MET A 1 32.55 -23.05 -18.48
CA MET A 1 31.19 -23.51 -18.13
C MET A 1 30.26 -22.33 -18.26
N ALA A 2 29.30 -22.37 -19.19
CA ALA A 2 28.32 -21.29 -19.32
C ALA A 2 27.41 -21.35 -18.09
N THR A 3 27.52 -20.37 -17.19
CA THR A 3 26.50 -20.17 -16.17
C THR A 3 25.20 -19.86 -16.88
N SER A 4 24.15 -20.64 -16.58
CA SER A 4 22.82 -20.34 -17.11
C SER A 4 22.45 -18.92 -16.67
N PRO A 5 21.92 -18.05 -17.56
CA PRO A 5 21.52 -16.68 -17.18
C PRO A 5 20.53 -16.67 -16.01
N VAL A 6 19.81 -17.78 -15.82
CA VAL A 6 18.91 -18.01 -14.69
C VAL A 6 19.68 -18.18 -13.37
N LYS A 7 20.81 -18.91 -13.37
CA LYS A 7 21.68 -19.04 -12.18
C LYS A 7 22.21 -17.67 -11.77
N ASP A 8 22.74 -16.91 -12.72
CA ASP A 8 23.33 -15.60 -12.42
C ASP A 8 22.29 -14.59 -11.92
N PHE A 9 21.08 -14.60 -12.48
CA PHE A 9 19.97 -13.79 -11.95
C PHE A 9 19.61 -14.19 -10.51
N LEU A 10 19.42 -15.49 -10.24
CA LEU A 10 19.03 -15.99 -8.92
C LEU A 10 20.10 -15.71 -7.86
N VAL A 11 21.37 -15.94 -8.18
CA VAL A 11 22.48 -15.74 -7.24
C VAL A 11 22.74 -14.26 -6.98
N THR A 12 22.57 -13.41 -8.00
CA THR A 12 22.81 -11.97 -7.86
C THR A 12 21.65 -11.26 -7.17
N HIS A 13 20.41 -11.61 -7.49
CA HIS A 13 19.24 -10.84 -7.06
C HIS A 13 18.38 -11.52 -6.00
N LEU A 14 18.42 -12.84 -5.84
CA LEU A 14 17.45 -13.57 -5.00
C LEU A 14 18.08 -14.32 -3.82
N MET A 15 19.24 -14.93 -3.97
CA MET A 15 19.84 -15.78 -2.93
C MET A 15 21.37 -15.90 -3.04
N PRO A 16 22.11 -16.16 -1.95
CA PRO A 16 23.53 -16.45 -2.02
C PRO A 16 23.83 -17.74 -2.78
N GLU A 17 25.03 -17.88 -3.35
CA GLU A 17 25.44 -19.07 -4.12
C GLU A 17 25.32 -20.36 -3.29
N LYS A 18 25.64 -20.31 -2.00
CA LYS A 18 25.46 -21.44 -1.07
C LYS A 18 24.01 -21.92 -0.97
N CYS A 19 23.04 -21.00 -1.01
CA CYS A 19 21.62 -21.38 -0.99
C CYS A 19 21.15 -21.92 -2.33
N TYR A 20 21.74 -21.44 -3.44
CA TYR A 20 21.48 -21.98 -4.76
C TYR A 20 21.95 -23.43 -4.87
N GLU A 21 23.16 -23.72 -4.40
CA GLU A 21 23.70 -25.09 -4.39
C GLU A 21 22.85 -26.03 -3.53
N GLU A 22 22.47 -25.59 -2.33
CA GLU A 22 21.69 -26.42 -1.42
C GLU A 22 20.31 -26.78 -1.99
N PHE A 23 19.63 -25.82 -2.65
CA PHE A 23 18.31 -26.07 -3.26
C PHE A 23 18.35 -26.81 -4.59
N PHE A 24 19.22 -26.39 -5.51
CA PHE A 24 19.16 -26.82 -6.92
C PHE A 24 20.20 -27.87 -7.30
N VAL A 25 21.26 -28.03 -6.50
CA VAL A 25 22.30 -29.05 -6.74
C VAL A 25 22.12 -30.22 -5.76
N ASN A 26 22.01 -29.92 -4.46
CA ASN A 26 21.93 -30.92 -3.40
C ASN A 26 20.48 -31.35 -3.08
N PHE A 27 19.47 -30.66 -3.63
CA PHE A 27 18.04 -30.89 -3.37
C PHE A 27 17.65 -30.92 -1.88
N HIS A 28 18.33 -30.12 -1.07
CA HIS A 28 18.15 -30.06 0.38
C HIS A 28 17.47 -28.74 0.78
N LEU A 29 16.31 -28.85 1.44
CA LEU A 29 15.53 -27.68 1.88
C LEU A 29 16.07 -27.13 3.21
N HIS A 30 17.18 -26.40 3.14
CA HIS A 30 17.78 -25.80 4.33
C HIS A 30 16.96 -24.60 4.84
N VAL A 31 16.44 -24.70 6.07
CA VAL A 31 15.51 -23.72 6.67
C VAL A 31 16.04 -22.28 6.64
N PRO A 32 17.31 -21.98 6.99
CA PRO A 32 17.89 -20.63 6.86
C PRO A 32 17.85 -20.06 5.43
N CYS A 33 18.18 -20.88 4.42
CA CYS A 33 18.13 -20.47 3.02
C CYS A 33 16.70 -20.22 2.55
N LEU A 34 15.74 -21.05 3.01
CA LEU A 34 14.33 -20.86 2.69
C LEU A 34 13.80 -19.56 3.29
N LYS A 35 14.12 -19.26 4.55
CA LYS A 35 13.77 -17.99 5.19
C LYS A 35 14.35 -16.79 4.44
N PHE A 36 15.62 -16.86 4.04
CA PHE A 36 16.28 -15.79 3.28
C PHE A 36 15.55 -15.50 1.96
N VAL A 37 15.31 -16.55 1.16
CA VAL A 37 14.61 -16.42 -0.13
C VAL A 37 13.22 -15.87 0.07
N LEU A 38 12.46 -16.40 1.02
CA LEU A 38 11.10 -15.93 1.32
C LEU A 38 11.11 -14.45 1.73
N ASN A 39 12.01 -14.03 2.64
CA ASN A 39 12.08 -12.62 3.04
C ASN A 39 12.39 -11.71 1.86
N LYS A 40 13.36 -12.09 1.03
CA LYS A 40 13.77 -11.29 -0.14
C LYS A 40 12.66 -11.23 -1.18
N THR A 41 11.96 -12.34 -1.46
CA THR A 41 10.77 -12.34 -2.33
C THR A 41 9.65 -11.46 -1.79
N ALA A 42 9.42 -11.46 -0.48
CA ALA A 42 8.40 -10.63 0.15
C ALA A 42 8.72 -9.13 0.00
N VAL A 43 9.97 -8.73 0.18
CA VAL A 43 10.40 -7.33 -0.04
C VAL A 43 10.20 -6.91 -1.50
N PHE A 44 10.60 -7.74 -2.47
CA PHE A 44 10.34 -7.46 -3.89
C PHE A 44 8.84 -7.36 -4.20
N TRP A 45 8.04 -8.24 -3.60
CA TRP A 45 6.58 -8.22 -3.76
C TRP A 45 5.95 -6.94 -3.20
N ILE A 46 6.37 -6.49 -2.02
CA ILE A 46 5.91 -5.24 -1.40
C ILE A 46 6.23 -4.05 -2.32
N ILE A 47 7.44 -4.00 -2.88
CA ILE A 47 7.83 -2.94 -3.81
C ILE A 47 6.94 -2.99 -5.07
N LEU A 48 6.76 -4.16 -5.67
CA LEU A 48 5.90 -4.31 -6.85
C LEU A 48 4.45 -3.91 -6.56
N GLU A 49 3.92 -4.32 -5.42
CA GLU A 49 2.58 -3.97 -4.95
C GLU A 49 2.42 -2.46 -4.77
N THR A 50 3.44 -1.76 -4.28
CA THR A 50 3.45 -0.30 -4.13
C THR A 50 3.15 0.43 -5.46
N PHE A 51 3.66 -0.10 -6.58
CA PHE A 51 3.38 0.45 -7.91
C PHE A 51 2.02 0.04 -8.45
N LEU A 52 1.57 -1.19 -8.15
CA LEU A 52 0.38 -1.77 -8.76
C LEU A 52 -0.90 -1.58 -7.95
N ALA A 53 -0.84 -1.34 -6.65
CA ALA A 53 -2.00 -1.44 -5.78
C ALA A 53 -3.07 -0.40 -6.10
N GLN A 54 -2.70 0.85 -6.36
CA GLN A 54 -3.67 1.93 -6.59
C GLN A 54 -3.99 2.16 -8.07
N LEU A 55 -3.17 1.66 -9.00
CA LEU A 55 -3.41 1.78 -10.44
C LEU A 55 -4.75 1.18 -10.89
N PRO A 56 -5.17 -0.03 -10.49
CA PRO A 56 -6.48 -0.57 -10.83
C PRO A 56 -7.64 0.26 -10.28
N GLN A 57 -7.45 0.95 -9.16
CA GLN A 57 -8.46 1.86 -8.61
C GLN A 57 -8.56 3.12 -9.45
N LEU A 58 -7.41 3.72 -9.77
CA LEU A 58 -7.30 4.90 -10.61
C LEU A 58 -7.95 4.66 -11.98
N LEU A 59 -7.56 3.57 -12.66
CA LEU A 59 -8.10 3.18 -13.95
C LEU A 59 -9.60 2.93 -13.89
N LYS A 60 -10.10 2.31 -12.81
CA LYS A 60 -11.54 2.07 -12.64
C LYS A 60 -12.33 3.37 -12.51
N ILE A 61 -11.82 4.36 -11.79
CA ILE A 61 -12.47 5.69 -11.67
C ILE A 61 -12.50 6.37 -13.04
N LEU A 62 -11.35 6.43 -13.73
CA LEU A 62 -11.24 7.06 -15.06
C LEU A 62 -12.17 6.42 -16.08
N TRP A 63 -12.23 5.08 -16.09
CA TRP A 63 -13.05 4.36 -17.07
C TRP A 63 -14.55 4.47 -16.78
N ARG A 64 -14.94 4.54 -15.50
CA ARG A 64 -16.35 4.66 -15.09
C ARG A 64 -16.83 6.10 -15.04
N GLY A 65 -15.91 7.08 -14.99
CA GLY A 65 -16.24 8.50 -14.87
C GLY A 65 -16.97 8.86 -13.58
N SER A 66 -16.82 8.05 -12.52
CA SER A 66 -17.48 8.27 -11.23
C SER A 66 -16.60 7.78 -10.07
N ALA A 67 -16.76 8.46 -8.93
CA ALA A 67 -16.11 8.15 -7.66
C ALA A 67 -17.11 7.64 -6.59
N ASP A 68 -18.24 7.08 -7.01
CA ASP A 68 -19.27 6.57 -6.09
C ASP A 68 -18.78 5.38 -5.26
N GLY A 69 -19.20 5.32 -4.00
CA GLY A 69 -18.80 4.28 -3.04
C GLY A 69 -17.41 4.45 -2.43
N LEU A 70 -16.56 5.33 -2.95
CA LEU A 70 -15.27 5.67 -2.32
C LEU A 70 -15.49 6.61 -1.12
N SER A 71 -14.77 6.39 -0.03
CA SER A 71 -14.86 7.26 1.15
C SER A 71 -13.84 8.40 1.04
N LEU A 72 -14.32 9.65 0.98
CA LEU A 72 -13.44 10.83 0.94
C LEU A 72 -12.54 10.88 2.19
N THR A 73 -13.12 10.59 3.36
CA THR A 73 -12.39 10.52 4.63
C THR A 73 -11.31 9.43 4.61
N SER A 74 -11.59 8.28 3.99
CA SER A 74 -10.59 7.22 3.82
C SER A 74 -9.41 7.71 2.97
N VAL A 75 -9.69 8.30 1.81
CA VAL A 75 -8.63 8.77 0.89
C VAL A 75 -7.84 9.93 1.49
N LEU A 76 -8.46 10.82 2.26
CA LEU A 76 -7.76 11.86 3.02
C LEU A 76 -6.79 11.28 4.05
N LEU A 77 -7.21 10.24 4.78
CA LEU A 77 -6.34 9.54 5.74
C LEU A 77 -5.20 8.79 5.04
N GLN A 78 -5.45 8.22 3.86
CA GLN A 78 -4.40 7.62 3.04
C GLN A 78 -3.39 8.67 2.56
N LEU A 79 -3.88 9.82 2.09
CA LEU A 79 -3.05 10.92 1.65
C LEU A 79 -2.12 11.39 2.78
N TYR A 80 -2.66 11.54 4.00
CA TYR A 80 -1.86 11.81 5.20
C TYR A 80 -0.85 10.71 5.49
N ALA A 81 -1.30 9.44 5.57
CA ALA A 81 -0.45 8.31 5.91
C ALA A 81 0.74 8.13 4.95
N PHE A 82 0.58 8.43 3.66
CA PHE A 82 1.65 8.32 2.67
C PHE A 82 2.52 9.59 2.57
N SER A 83 2.00 10.75 2.98
CA SER A 83 2.78 12.00 3.01
C SER A 83 3.74 12.05 4.20
N CYS A 84 3.37 11.50 5.35
CA CYS A 84 4.20 11.53 6.56
C CYS A 84 5.61 10.90 6.37
N PRO A 85 5.77 9.71 5.78
CA PRO A 85 7.09 9.12 5.53
C PRO A 85 7.95 9.94 4.56
N VAL A 86 7.33 10.58 3.57
CA VAL A 86 8.02 11.46 2.62
C VAL A 86 8.56 12.69 3.35
N VAL A 87 7.71 13.36 4.14
CA VAL A 87 8.11 14.52 4.94
C VAL A 87 9.21 14.15 5.93
N TYR A 88 9.08 13.01 6.61
CA TYR A 88 10.10 12.49 7.52
C TYR A 88 11.44 12.25 6.82
N ALA A 89 11.44 11.62 5.64
CA ALA A 89 12.66 11.34 4.90
C ALA A 89 13.35 12.62 4.39
N VAL A 90 12.57 13.59 3.90
CA VAL A 90 13.10 14.90 3.47
C VAL A 90 13.69 15.68 4.64
N ALA A 91 12.98 15.75 5.78
CA ALA A 91 13.46 16.47 6.96
C ALA A 91 14.76 15.88 7.54
N ASN A 92 14.95 14.56 7.43
CA ASN A 92 16.17 13.88 7.85
C ASN A 92 17.24 13.77 6.74
N SER A 93 17.02 14.40 5.59
CA SER A 93 17.97 14.41 4.45
C SER A 93 18.35 13.02 3.96
N PHE A 94 17.42 12.06 3.98
CA PHE A 94 17.67 10.72 3.44
C PHE A 94 17.78 10.73 1.90
N PRO A 95 18.67 9.91 1.32
CA PRO A 95 18.84 9.84 -0.12
C PRO A 95 17.53 9.40 -0.80
N LEU A 96 17.18 10.02 -1.94
CA LEU A 96 15.91 9.80 -2.63
C LEU A 96 15.61 8.32 -2.91
N PHE A 97 16.62 7.53 -3.25
CA PHE A 97 16.47 6.10 -3.52
C PHE A 97 15.90 5.31 -2.32
N ALA A 98 16.11 5.76 -1.09
CA ALA A 98 15.65 5.07 0.12
C ALA A 98 14.14 5.22 0.40
N TRP A 99 13.48 6.15 -0.27
CA TRP A 99 12.06 6.46 -0.04
C TRP A 99 11.30 6.78 -1.33
N ALA A 100 11.93 6.58 -2.49
CA ALA A 100 11.33 6.85 -3.81
C ALA A 100 10.05 6.04 -4.02
N GLU A 101 9.98 4.81 -3.51
CA GLU A 101 8.78 3.98 -3.58
C GLU A 101 7.58 4.65 -2.89
N ARG A 102 7.82 5.40 -1.80
CA ARG A 102 6.78 6.14 -1.07
C ARG A 102 6.25 7.32 -1.87
N LEU A 103 7.09 7.99 -2.66
CA LEU A 103 6.66 9.04 -3.58
C LEU A 103 5.69 8.50 -4.63
N PHE A 104 5.91 7.31 -5.16
CA PHE A 104 5.03 6.72 -6.16
C PHE A 104 3.64 6.41 -5.60
N THR A 105 3.53 5.86 -4.39
CA THR A 105 2.23 5.67 -3.72
C THR A 105 1.55 7.01 -3.43
N LEU A 106 2.32 8.00 -2.98
CA LEU A 106 1.77 9.32 -2.70
C LEU A 106 1.20 9.96 -3.97
N ALA A 107 1.92 9.90 -5.09
CA ALA A 107 1.45 10.41 -6.38
C ALA A 107 0.16 9.72 -6.86
N GLN A 108 0.08 8.39 -6.75
CA GLN A 108 -1.13 7.64 -7.07
C GLN A 108 -2.32 8.07 -6.17
N THR A 109 -2.07 8.26 -4.87
CA THR A 109 -3.10 8.68 -3.91
C THR A 109 -3.58 10.11 -4.15
N VAL A 110 -2.66 11.05 -4.43
CA VAL A 110 -2.98 12.43 -4.82
C VAL A 110 -3.87 12.44 -6.05
N THR A 111 -3.56 11.60 -7.04
CA THR A 111 -4.36 11.50 -8.27
C THR A 111 -5.77 10.95 -7.98
N ILE A 112 -5.90 9.92 -7.14
CA ILE A 112 -7.21 9.40 -6.71
C ILE A 112 -8.00 10.48 -5.96
N MET A 113 -7.35 11.20 -5.03
CA MET A 113 -7.99 12.29 -4.29
C MET A 113 -8.49 13.40 -5.23
N PHE A 114 -7.66 13.79 -6.20
CA PHE A 114 -8.03 14.76 -7.23
C PHE A 114 -9.28 14.31 -7.99
N LEU A 115 -9.28 13.06 -8.50
CA LEU A 115 -10.42 12.54 -9.26
C LEU A 115 -11.70 12.49 -8.43
N ILE A 116 -11.62 12.11 -7.15
CA ILE A 116 -12.79 12.11 -6.26
C ILE A 116 -13.35 13.52 -6.11
N LEU A 117 -12.50 14.53 -5.86
CA LEU A 117 -12.95 15.93 -5.73
C LEU A 117 -13.48 16.48 -7.05
N HIS A 118 -12.82 16.18 -8.16
CA HIS A 118 -13.24 16.57 -9.49
C HIS A 118 -14.64 16.05 -9.84
N HIS A 119 -14.94 14.79 -9.51
CA HIS A 119 -16.24 14.18 -9.79
C HIS A 119 -17.35 14.58 -8.79
N ARG A 120 -17.01 14.97 -7.56
CA ARG A 120 -18.01 15.32 -6.53
C ARG A 120 -18.33 16.81 -6.45
N VAL A 121 -17.37 17.66 -6.76
CA VAL A 121 -17.48 19.11 -6.63
C VAL A 121 -17.12 19.75 -7.97
N ASP A 122 -15.83 19.97 -8.21
CA ASP A 122 -15.29 20.54 -9.44
C ASP A 122 -13.75 20.40 -9.47
N ALA A 123 -13.14 20.62 -10.64
CA ALA A 123 -11.69 20.50 -10.83
C ALA A 123 -10.88 21.56 -10.04
N LEU A 124 -11.39 22.79 -9.97
CA LEU A 124 -10.68 23.92 -9.34
C LEU A 124 -10.56 23.69 -7.84
N THR A 125 -11.66 23.32 -7.18
CA THR A 125 -11.66 22.98 -5.75
C THR A 125 -10.72 21.82 -5.46
N GLY A 126 -10.70 20.79 -6.33
CA GLY A 126 -9.74 19.68 -6.23
C GLY A 126 -8.28 20.13 -6.26
N MET A 127 -7.92 20.98 -7.23
CA MET A 127 -6.56 21.52 -7.36
C MET A 127 -6.18 22.41 -6.18
N LEU A 128 -7.07 23.32 -5.77
CA LEU A 128 -6.84 24.23 -4.65
C LEU A 128 -6.63 23.46 -3.34
N PHE A 129 -7.45 22.44 -3.10
CA PHE A 129 -7.29 21.59 -1.92
C PHE A 129 -5.92 20.90 -1.90
N LEU A 130 -5.51 20.30 -3.02
CA LEU A 130 -4.22 19.62 -3.11
C LEU A 130 -3.04 20.58 -3.04
N ALA A 131 -3.14 21.77 -3.64
CA ALA A 131 -2.12 22.81 -3.53
C ALA A 131 -1.98 23.26 -2.07
N ALA A 132 -3.08 23.58 -1.40
CA ALA A 132 -3.07 23.95 0.02
C ALA A 132 -2.49 22.82 0.90
N TYR A 133 -2.93 21.59 0.69
CA TYR A 133 -2.41 20.42 1.42
C TYR A 133 -0.90 20.24 1.21
N SER A 134 -0.42 20.32 -0.04
CA SER A 134 1.00 20.21 -0.36
C SER A 134 1.83 21.33 0.28
N GLY A 135 1.31 22.56 0.32
CA GLY A 135 1.93 23.69 1.00
C GLY A 135 2.06 23.44 2.50
N VAL A 136 1.00 22.94 3.15
CA VAL A 136 1.05 22.55 4.57
C VAL A 136 2.10 21.47 4.82
N MET A 137 2.11 20.39 4.04
CA MET A 137 3.08 19.30 4.21
C MET A 137 4.52 19.77 3.97
N PHE A 138 4.73 20.66 3.01
CA PHE A 138 6.04 21.29 2.76
C PHE A 138 6.50 22.14 3.94
N LEU A 139 5.63 23.02 4.46
CA LEU A 139 5.94 23.85 5.63
C LEU A 139 6.25 23.00 6.86
N LEU A 140 5.51 21.90 7.08
CA LEU A 140 5.79 20.97 8.17
C LEU A 140 7.14 20.27 7.98
N GLY A 141 7.52 19.89 6.76
CA GLY A 141 8.83 19.30 6.50
C GLY A 141 10.00 20.26 6.63
N SER A 142 9.83 21.52 6.26
CA SER A 142 10.91 22.51 6.25
C SER A 142 11.11 23.21 7.59
N TYR A 143 10.04 23.45 8.35
CA TYR A 143 10.08 24.34 9.53
C TYR A 143 9.63 23.68 10.84
N ALA A 144 9.00 22.50 10.82
CA ALA A 144 8.56 21.89 12.07
C ALA A 144 9.75 21.31 12.85
N ALA A 145 9.61 21.28 14.18
CA ALA A 145 10.58 20.61 15.04
C ALA A 145 10.66 19.10 14.72
N ALA A 146 11.85 18.51 14.86
CA ALA A 146 12.08 17.09 14.60
C ALA A 146 11.12 16.16 15.39
N ALA A 147 10.71 16.59 16.59
CA ALA A 147 9.72 15.88 17.40
C ALA A 147 8.35 15.80 16.71
N VAL A 148 7.89 16.88 16.07
CA VAL A 148 6.62 16.92 15.33
C VAL A 148 6.68 15.98 14.14
N VAL A 149 7.75 16.05 13.35
CA VAL A 149 7.94 15.19 12.17
C VAL A 149 8.03 13.71 12.56
N SER A 150 8.66 13.40 13.68
CA SER A 150 8.72 12.04 14.22
C SER A 150 7.36 11.53 14.69
N VAL A 151 6.56 12.38 15.36
CA VAL A 151 5.19 12.02 15.76
C VAL A 151 4.30 11.80 14.55
N MET A 152 4.39 12.64 13.52
CA MET A 152 3.67 12.45 12.25
C MET A 152 4.01 11.11 11.61
N GLN A 153 5.30 10.74 11.61
CA GLN A 153 5.74 9.46 11.09
C GLN A 153 5.15 8.30 11.90
N ALA A 154 5.15 8.40 13.23
CA ALA A 154 4.58 7.38 14.11
C ALA A 154 3.05 7.22 13.95
N SER A 155 2.32 8.32 13.72
CA SER A 155 0.86 8.30 13.51
C SER A 155 0.43 7.86 12.11
N SER A 156 1.35 7.80 11.14
CA SER A 156 1.05 7.42 9.75
C SER A 156 0.37 6.06 9.63
N LEU A 157 0.85 5.05 10.37
CA LEU A 157 0.29 3.71 10.36
C LEU A 157 -1.12 3.68 10.97
N ALA A 158 -1.35 4.43 12.04
CA ALA A 158 -2.67 4.56 12.65
C ALA A 158 -3.67 5.21 11.67
N ALA A 159 -3.25 6.24 10.94
CA ALA A 159 -4.07 6.85 9.90
C ALA A 159 -4.37 5.89 8.75
N LEU A 160 -3.39 5.07 8.33
CA LEU A 160 -3.60 4.04 7.31
C LEU A 160 -4.63 2.99 7.76
N ILE A 161 -4.56 2.54 9.01
CA ILE A 161 -5.54 1.62 9.61
C ILE A 161 -6.93 2.28 9.64
N ALA A 162 -7.01 3.51 10.14
CA ALA A 162 -8.26 4.26 10.19
C ALA A 162 -8.87 4.44 8.80
N SER A 163 -8.06 4.68 7.77
CA SER A 163 -8.55 4.79 6.39
C SER A 163 -9.32 3.55 5.94
N LYS A 164 -8.82 2.35 6.28
CA LYS A 164 -9.45 1.07 5.93
C LYS A 164 -10.76 0.89 6.70
N VAL A 165 -10.82 1.32 7.96
CA VAL A 165 -12.05 1.33 8.78
C VAL A 165 -13.11 2.23 8.15
N PHE A 166 -12.76 3.46 7.76
CA PHE A 166 -13.71 4.38 7.13
C PHE A 166 -14.23 3.85 5.79
N GLN A 167 -13.37 3.26 4.95
CA GLN A 167 -13.83 2.65 3.70
C GLN A 167 -14.75 1.45 3.95
N ALA A 168 -14.40 0.59 4.92
CA ALA A 168 -15.23 -0.57 5.28
C ALA A 168 -16.59 -0.14 5.84
N GLY A 169 -16.63 0.92 6.64
CA GLY A 169 -17.85 1.52 7.15
C GLY A 169 -18.72 2.12 6.03
N THR A 170 -18.11 2.82 5.07
CA THR A 170 -18.82 3.34 3.88
C THR A 170 -19.41 2.20 3.04
N ASN A 171 -18.65 1.14 2.78
CA ASN A 171 -19.14 -0.04 2.06
C ASN A 171 -20.34 -0.68 2.78
N TYR A 172 -20.24 -0.83 4.10
CA TYR A 172 -21.31 -1.42 4.91
C TYR A 172 -22.58 -0.57 4.87
N ARG A 173 -22.46 0.76 5.08
CA ARG A 173 -23.60 1.68 5.06
C ARG A 173 -24.28 1.76 3.69
N ASN A 174 -23.50 1.71 2.62
CA ASN A 174 -24.05 1.77 1.26
C ASN A 174 -24.65 0.42 0.81
N GLY A 175 -24.31 -0.69 1.46
CA GLY A 175 -24.68 -2.04 1.01
C GLY A 175 -24.02 -2.48 -0.31
N HIS A 176 -23.18 -1.63 -0.90
CA HIS A 176 -22.40 -1.88 -2.11
C HIS A 176 -21.04 -1.18 -2.01
N THR A 177 -20.08 -1.66 -2.80
CA THR A 177 -18.71 -1.10 -2.84
C THR A 177 -18.51 -0.04 -3.93
N GLY A 178 -19.52 0.18 -4.78
CA GLY A 178 -19.49 1.20 -5.83
C GLY A 178 -18.31 1.01 -6.78
N GLN A 179 -17.47 2.04 -6.89
CA GLN A 179 -16.29 2.06 -7.76
C GLN A 179 -15.02 1.56 -7.08
N LEU A 180 -15.09 0.97 -5.88
CA LEU A 180 -13.94 0.31 -5.26
C LEU A 180 -13.49 -0.88 -6.12
N SER A 181 -12.21 -0.92 -6.46
CA SER A 181 -11.60 -1.88 -7.40
C SER A 181 -11.20 -3.16 -6.67
N THR A 182 -11.79 -4.28 -7.08
CA THR A 182 -11.49 -5.59 -6.48
C THR A 182 -10.02 -5.94 -6.60
N LEU A 183 -9.41 -5.66 -7.76
CA LEU A 183 -7.99 -5.94 -7.98
C LEU A 183 -7.11 -5.09 -7.06
N SER A 184 -7.43 -3.80 -6.92
CA SER A 184 -6.71 -2.90 -5.99
C SER A 184 -6.78 -3.41 -4.55
N VAL A 185 -7.97 -3.77 -4.08
CA VAL A 185 -8.19 -4.26 -2.71
C VAL A 185 -7.46 -5.60 -2.46
N LEU A 186 -7.44 -6.51 -3.44
CA LEU A 186 -6.69 -7.76 -3.36
C LEU A 186 -5.18 -7.53 -3.31
N LEU A 187 -4.65 -6.61 -4.12
CA LEU A 187 -3.23 -6.24 -4.10
C LEU A 187 -2.84 -5.63 -2.75
N THR A 188 -3.62 -4.69 -2.23
CA THR A 188 -3.38 -4.08 -0.91
C THR A 188 -3.43 -5.11 0.23
N TRP A 189 -4.32 -6.10 0.14
CA TRP A 189 -4.34 -7.20 1.09
C TRP A 189 -3.08 -8.06 0.99
N ALA A 190 -2.66 -8.43 -0.22
CA ALA A 190 -1.43 -9.21 -0.44
C ALA A 190 -0.17 -8.45 0.03
N GLY A 191 -0.08 -7.15 -0.21
CA GLY A 191 0.99 -6.28 0.30
C GLY A 191 0.99 -6.23 1.82
N SER A 192 -0.19 -6.07 2.45
CA SER A 192 -0.33 -6.07 3.91
C SER A 192 0.13 -7.39 4.54
N LEU A 193 -0.14 -8.53 3.89
CA LEU A 193 0.38 -9.83 4.31
C LEU A 193 1.91 -9.92 4.18
N GLY A 194 2.47 -9.42 3.07
CA GLY A 194 3.91 -9.34 2.86
C GLY A 194 4.59 -8.53 3.98
N VAL A 195 4.03 -7.38 4.34
CA VAL A 195 4.55 -6.55 5.44
C VAL A 195 4.48 -7.28 6.78
N VAL A 196 3.38 -7.94 7.11
CA VAL A 196 3.27 -8.76 8.33
C VAL A 196 4.34 -9.85 8.37
N PHE A 197 4.56 -10.53 7.24
CA PHE A 197 5.56 -11.57 7.14
C PHE A 197 6.99 -11.06 7.38
N VAL A 198 7.38 -9.95 6.73
CA VAL A 198 8.69 -9.32 6.94
C VAL A 198 8.84 -8.82 8.39
N SER A 199 7.83 -8.13 8.94
CA SER A 199 7.87 -7.63 10.32
C SER A 199 8.01 -8.75 11.36
N LEU A 200 7.34 -9.89 11.15
CA LEU A 200 7.49 -11.05 12.03
C LEU A 200 8.91 -11.62 12.00
N GLN A 201 9.59 -11.57 10.85
CA GLN A 201 10.98 -12.03 10.73
C GLN A 201 11.99 -11.06 11.33
N GLU A 202 11.80 -9.76 11.11
CA GLU A 202 12.79 -8.75 11.50
C GLU A 202 12.68 -8.37 12.99
N THR A 203 11.47 -8.17 13.49
CA THR A 203 11.24 -7.54 14.81
C THR A 203 10.47 -8.43 15.79
N GLY A 204 9.93 -9.57 15.34
CA GLY A 204 9.14 -10.47 16.18
C GLY A 204 7.86 -9.81 16.72
N SER A 205 7.61 -9.93 18.03
CA SER A 205 6.37 -9.47 18.70
C SER A 205 6.41 -7.98 19.12
N SER A 206 6.72 -7.09 18.19
CA SER A 206 6.69 -5.64 18.44
C SER A 206 5.29 -5.04 18.28
N LEU A 207 5.06 -3.85 18.85
CA LEU A 207 3.84 -3.06 18.63
C LEU A 207 3.61 -2.74 17.14
N SER A 208 4.69 -2.56 16.37
CA SER A 208 4.61 -2.34 14.92
C SER A 208 4.04 -3.58 14.22
N THR A 209 4.49 -4.77 14.60
CA THR A 209 3.99 -6.03 14.06
C THR A 209 2.51 -6.21 14.31
N LEU A 210 2.04 -5.91 15.54
CA LEU A 210 0.62 -5.97 15.87
C LEU A 210 -0.22 -4.99 15.03
N SER A 211 0.29 -3.78 14.81
CA SER A 211 -0.35 -2.77 13.97
C SER A 211 -0.45 -3.22 12.51
N HIS A 212 0.58 -3.87 11.98
CA HIS A 212 0.54 -4.45 10.64
C HIS A 212 -0.45 -5.62 10.53
N ILE A 213 -0.54 -6.48 11.56
CA ILE A 213 -1.55 -7.55 11.62
C ILE A 213 -2.96 -6.96 11.58
N LEU A 214 -3.23 -5.94 12.40
CA LEU A 214 -4.54 -5.26 12.39
C LEU A 214 -4.86 -4.66 11.01
N SER A 215 -3.88 -4.03 10.38
CA SER A 215 -4.00 -3.50 9.02
C SER A 215 -4.30 -4.59 7.98
N ALA A 216 -3.68 -5.76 8.10
CA ALA A 216 -3.94 -6.92 7.24
C ALA A 216 -5.35 -7.48 7.46
N CYS A 217 -5.79 -7.64 8.72
CA CYS A 217 -7.15 -8.08 9.05
C CYS A 217 -8.22 -7.15 8.46
N LEU A 218 -8.05 -5.82 8.56
CA LEU A 218 -8.97 -4.86 7.94
C LEU A 218 -8.97 -4.96 6.41
N SER A 219 -7.82 -5.29 5.82
CA SER A 219 -7.74 -5.53 4.36
C SER A 219 -8.50 -6.79 3.98
N CYS A 220 -8.47 -7.86 4.80
CA CYS A 220 -9.32 -9.04 4.61
C CYS A 220 -10.80 -8.67 4.63
N VAL A 221 -11.22 -7.80 5.57
CA VAL A 221 -12.62 -7.34 5.66
C VAL A 221 -13.03 -6.62 4.38
N LEU A 222 -12.19 -5.73 3.85
CA LEU A 222 -12.46 -5.04 2.58
C LEU A 222 -12.54 -6.02 1.40
N VAL A 223 -11.66 -7.02 1.33
CA VAL A 223 -11.73 -8.09 0.31
C VAL A 223 -13.07 -8.82 0.42
N ALA A 224 -13.46 -9.24 1.63
CA ALA A 224 -14.72 -9.94 1.86
C ALA A 224 -15.92 -9.09 1.43
N GLN A 225 -15.96 -7.80 1.78
CA GLN A 225 -17.02 -6.89 1.36
C GLN A 225 -17.10 -6.78 -0.18
N VAL A 226 -15.97 -6.64 -0.86
CA VAL A 226 -15.97 -6.53 -2.33
C VAL A 226 -16.43 -7.81 -3.00
N LEU A 227 -16.05 -8.98 -2.47
CA LEU A 227 -16.47 -10.28 -3.02
C LEU A 227 -17.96 -10.56 -2.74
N CYS A 228 -18.44 -10.31 -1.52
CA CYS A 228 -19.84 -10.55 -1.13
C CYS A 228 -20.81 -9.56 -1.81
N CYS A 229 -20.48 -8.27 -1.93
CA CYS A 229 -21.35 -7.33 -2.65
C CYS A 229 -21.44 -7.65 -4.15
N ARG A 230 -20.41 -8.29 -4.72
CA ARG A 230 -20.41 -8.71 -6.14
C ARG A 230 -21.33 -9.91 -6.38
N SER A 231 -21.37 -10.88 -5.47
CA SER A 231 -22.29 -12.02 -5.61
C SER A 231 -23.75 -11.56 -5.52
N SER A 232 -24.09 -10.68 -4.58
CA SER A 232 -25.45 -10.16 -4.41
C SER A 232 -25.97 -9.34 -5.62
N THR A 233 -25.08 -8.63 -6.33
CA THR A 233 -25.46 -7.90 -7.55
C THR A 233 -25.63 -8.81 -8.76
N SER A 234 -24.92 -9.94 -8.82
CA SER A 234 -25.12 -10.94 -9.87
C SER A 234 -26.43 -11.69 -9.71
N THR A 235 -26.86 -11.98 -8.47
CA THR A 235 -28.13 -12.66 -8.20
C THR A 235 -29.33 -11.81 -8.58
N LYS A 236 -29.33 -10.50 -8.27
CA LYS A 236 -30.41 -9.57 -8.64
C LYS A 236 -30.53 -9.26 -10.13
N LYS A 237 -29.52 -9.61 -10.94
CA LYS A 237 -29.53 -9.39 -12.40
C LYS A 237 -30.02 -10.62 -13.19
N ASN A 238 -30.13 -11.76 -12.52
CA ASN A 238 -30.52 -13.04 -13.10
C ASN A 238 -31.93 -13.49 -12.65
N GLU A 239 -32.67 -12.59 -11.99
CA GLU A 239 -34.07 -12.73 -11.60
C GLU A 239 -34.88 -11.67 -12.36
#